data_AF-A0A967LQ81-F1
#
_entry.id   AF-A0A967LQ81-F1
#
_cell.length_a   1.000
_cell.length_b   1.000
_cell.length_c   1.000
_cell.angle_alpha   90.00
_cell.angle_beta   90.00
_cell.angle_gamma   90.00
#
_symmetry.space_group_name_H-M   'P 1'
#
loop_
_entity.id
_entity.type
_entity.pdbx_description
1 polymer ?
#
loop_
_entity_poly.entity_id
_entity_poly.type
_entity_poly.pdbx_seq_one_letter_code
_entity_poly.pdbx_strand_id
1 'polypeptide(L)'
;MHLNVETKLSPLNPRLTPAPEIFAKRVVDTVTAAGAADRVTVQSFDWRTLRHVQSIAPGIATAYLTARQRWLDNIQAGQPGPSPWTAGLDV
;
A
#
# COMPACT_ATOMS: atom_id res chain seq x y z
N MET A 1 -11.91 4.15 -18.89
CA MET A 1 -10.64 4.70 -18.34
C MET A 1 -10.39 4.04 -16.99
N HIS A 2 -9.15 3.58 -16.76
CA HIS A 2 -8.70 2.95 -15.51
C HIS A 2 -7.66 3.85 -14.83
N LEU A 3 -7.66 3.90 -13.50
CA LEU A 3 -6.77 4.73 -12.69
C LEU A 3 -5.85 3.85 -11.84
N ASN A 4 -4.55 4.13 -11.89
CA ASN A 4 -3.57 3.56 -10.96
C ASN A 4 -3.23 4.61 -9.90
N VAL A 5 -3.70 4.40 -8.67
CA VAL A 5 -3.55 5.35 -7.56
C VAL A 5 -2.49 4.81 -6.62
N GLU A 6 -1.34 5.48 -6.55
CA GLU A 6 -0.28 5.11 -5.62
C GLU A 6 -0.45 5.78 -4.26
N THR A 7 -0.47 5.01 -3.18
CA THR A 7 -0.35 5.57 -1.83
C THR A 7 1.12 5.81 -1.49
N LYS A 8 1.43 6.99 -0.96
CA LYS A 8 2.79 7.40 -0.60
C LYS A 8 2.94 7.48 0.91
N LEU A 9 3.35 6.37 1.52
CA LEU A 9 3.67 6.25 2.95
C LEU A 9 5.05 5.63 3.10
N SER A 10 5.66 5.78 4.28
CA SER A 10 6.91 5.13 4.61
C SER A 10 6.89 4.59 6.04
N PRO A 11 7.18 3.29 6.27
CA PRO A 11 7.42 2.74 7.61
C PRO A 11 8.60 3.40 8.31
N LEU A 12 9.54 3.97 7.54
CA LEU A 12 10.73 4.62 8.07
C LEU A 12 10.44 6.06 8.55
N ASN A 13 9.32 6.64 8.13
CA ASN A 13 8.93 8.01 8.49
C ASN A 13 7.43 8.09 8.88
N PRO A 14 6.99 7.35 9.92
CA PRO A 14 5.57 7.17 10.24
C PRO A 14 4.85 8.45 10.69
N ARG A 15 5.57 9.55 10.96
CA ARG A 15 4.98 10.84 11.34
C ARG A 15 4.59 11.73 10.16
N LEU A 16 5.02 11.40 8.93
CA LEU A 16 4.74 12.23 7.75
C LEU A 16 3.32 12.03 7.20
N THR A 17 2.68 10.93 7.55
CA THR A 17 1.34 10.57 7.09
C THR A 17 0.53 9.96 8.24
N PRO A 18 -0.82 9.88 8.12
CA PRO A 18 -1.61 9.03 9.00
C PRO A 18 -1.13 7.57 8.98
N ALA A 19 -1.53 6.81 10.00
CA ALA A 19 -1.29 5.37 10.07
C ALA A 19 -1.85 4.63 8.83
N PRO A 20 -1.27 3.49 8.41
CA PRO A 20 -1.66 2.78 7.20
C PRO A 20 -3.16 2.46 7.11
N GLU A 21 -3.79 2.12 8.22
CA GLU A 21 -5.22 1.82 8.36
C GLU A 21 -6.07 3.04 8.00
N ILE A 22 -5.74 4.19 8.59
CA ILE A 22 -6.46 5.45 8.38
C ILE A 22 -6.26 5.93 6.94
N PHE A 23 -5.04 5.80 6.42
CA PHE A 23 -4.75 6.19 5.04
C PHE A 23 -5.54 5.32 4.05
N ALA A 24 -5.50 4.00 4.22
CA ALA A 24 -6.26 3.06 3.38
C ALA A 24 -7.76 3.36 3.41
N LYS A 25 -8.32 3.60 4.60
CA LYS A 25 -9.73 3.97 4.74
C LYS A 25 -10.07 5.23 3.96
N ARG A 26 -9.28 6.30 4.08
CA ARG A 26 -9.51 7.56 3.35
C ARG A 26 -9.45 7.38 1.84
N VAL A 27 -8.54 6.54 1.33
CA VAL A 27 -8.47 6.22 -0.09
C VAL A 27 -9.73 5.46 -0.53
N VAL A 28 -10.13 4.43 0.20
CA VAL A 28 -11.32 3.63 -0.09
C VAL A 28 -12.60 4.47 -0.06
N ASP A 29 -12.78 5.29 0.98
CA ASP A 29 -13.92 6.21 1.11
C ASP A 29 -14.00 7.15 -0.11
N THR A 30 -12.86 7.72 -0.52
CA THR A 30 -12.77 8.65 -1.66
C THR A 30 -13.10 7.95 -2.99
N VAL A 31 -12.51 6.78 -3.24
CA VAL A 31 -12.74 5.99 -4.46
C VAL A 31 -14.21 5.56 -4.55
N THR A 32 -14.80 5.17 -3.42
CA THR A 32 -16.20 4.74 -3.34
C THR A 32 -17.15 5.91 -3.57
N ALA A 33 -16.91 7.05 -2.91
CA ALA A 33 -17.70 8.26 -3.12
C ALA A 33 -17.66 8.77 -4.58
N ALA A 34 -16.56 8.51 -5.29
CA ALA A 34 -16.41 8.83 -6.70
C ALA A 34 -17.06 7.79 -7.66
N GLY A 35 -17.65 6.70 -7.16
CA GLY A 35 -18.19 5.62 -8.00
C GLY A 35 -17.12 4.98 -8.90
N ALA A 36 -15.89 4.88 -8.39
CA ALA A 36 -14.71 4.51 -9.16
C ALA A 36 -14.08 3.18 -8.74
N ALA A 37 -14.68 2.45 -7.79
CA ALA A 37 -14.14 1.20 -7.24
C ALA A 37 -13.74 0.19 -8.33
N ASP A 38 -14.59 0.00 -9.35
CA ASP A 38 -14.35 -0.96 -10.44
C ASP A 38 -13.33 -0.47 -11.50
N ARG A 39 -12.80 0.74 -11.35
CA ARG A 39 -11.90 1.41 -12.32
C ARG A 39 -10.62 1.92 -11.69
N VAL A 40 -10.32 1.50 -10.46
CA VAL A 40 -9.14 1.89 -9.70
C VAL A 40 -8.34 0.66 -9.29
N THR A 41 -7.03 0.73 -9.47
CA THR A 41 -6.08 -0.12 -8.75
C THR A 41 -5.31 0.74 -7.76
N VAL A 42 -5.33 0.36 -6.48
CA VAL A 42 -4.50 0.99 -5.45
C VAL A 42 -3.16 0.29 -5.39
N GLN A 43 -2.07 1.02 -5.55
CA GLN A 43 -0.71 0.48 -5.53
C GLN A 43 0.13 1.13 -4.43
N SER A 44 1.12 0.41 -3.89
CA SER A 44 2.02 0.96 -2.87
C SER A 44 3.30 0.14 -2.72
N PHE A 45 4.39 0.81 -2.34
CA PHE A 45 5.58 0.15 -1.78
C PHE A 45 5.40 -0.22 -0.31
N ASP A 46 4.48 0.42 0.41
CA ASP A 46 4.11 0.08 1.79
C ASP A 46 2.92 -0.88 1.77
N TRP A 47 3.24 -2.17 1.86
CA TRP A 47 2.26 -3.25 1.74
C TRP A 47 1.21 -3.22 2.85
N ARG A 48 1.50 -2.57 3.99
CA ARG A 48 0.55 -2.44 5.10
C ARG A 48 -0.72 -1.73 4.64
N THR A 49 -0.57 -0.63 3.89
CA THR A 49 -1.73 0.11 3.36
C THR A 49 -2.57 -0.75 2.42
N LEU A 50 -1.95 -1.58 1.57
CA LEU A 50 -2.66 -2.46 0.64
C LEU A 50 -3.40 -3.58 1.36
N ARG A 51 -2.82 -4.16 2.42
CA ARG A 51 -3.50 -5.15 3.27
C ARG A 51 -4.77 -4.57 3.89
N HIS A 52 -4.75 -3.30 4.32
CA HIS A 52 -5.95 -2.64 4.83
C HIS A 52 -6.99 -2.37 3.73
N VAL A 53 -6.57 -1.93 2.53
CA VAL A 53 -7.49 -1.77 1.39
C VAL A 53 -8.20 -3.10 1.08
N GLN A 54 -7.45 -4.20 0.96
CA GLN A 54 -8.02 -5.52 0.70
C GLN A 54 -8.98 -5.98 1.79
N SER A 55 -8.70 -5.66 3.06
CA SER A 55 -9.54 -6.02 4.19
C SER A 55 -10.90 -5.30 4.17
N ILE A 56 -10.90 -4.00 3.88
CA ILE A 56 -12.11 -3.16 3.97
C ILE A 56 -12.86 -3.00 2.65
N ALA A 57 -12.20 -3.25 1.51
CA ALA A 57 -12.78 -3.13 0.17
C ALA A 57 -12.17 -4.18 -0.77
N PRO A 58 -12.47 -5.48 -0.59
CA PRO A 58 -11.88 -6.57 -1.37
C PRO A 58 -12.18 -6.51 -2.87
N GLY A 59 -13.19 -5.73 -3.29
CA GLY A 59 -13.50 -5.47 -4.71
C GLY A 59 -12.58 -4.46 -5.39
N ILE A 60 -11.85 -3.63 -4.63
CA ILE A 60 -10.87 -2.68 -5.21
C ILE A 60 -9.56 -3.44 -5.47
N ALA A 61 -9.12 -3.44 -6.72
CA ALA A 61 -7.87 -4.07 -7.12
C ALA A 61 -6.67 -3.44 -6.39
N THR A 62 -5.70 -4.27 -6.00
CA THR A 62 -4.46 -3.83 -5.35
C THR A 62 -3.21 -4.34 -6.06
N ALA A 63 -2.15 -3.54 -6.09
CA ALA A 63 -0.87 -3.92 -6.69
C ALA A 63 0.30 -3.61 -5.73
N TYR A 64 1.06 -4.66 -5.38
CA TYR A 64 2.15 -4.60 -4.43
C TYR A 64 3.46 -4.22 -5.15
N LEU A 65 3.91 -2.97 -4.96
CA LEU A 65 5.13 -2.49 -5.60
C LEU A 65 6.35 -2.99 -4.83
N THR A 66 7.38 -3.37 -5.58
CA THR A 66 8.64 -3.90 -5.05
C THR A 66 9.82 -3.27 -5.75
N ALA A 67 10.85 -3.00 -4.99
CA ALA A 67 12.13 -2.50 -5.47
C ALA A 67 13.24 -3.09 -4.60
N ARG A 68 14.31 -3.53 -5.29
CA ARG A 68 15.62 -3.85 -4.72
C ARG A 68 16.65 -3.05 -5.50
N GLN A 69 16.70 -1.76 -5.23
CA GLN A 69 17.46 -0.77 -5.98
C GLN A 69 18.23 0.13 -5.03
N ARG A 70 19.25 0.86 -5.54
CA ARG A 70 20.07 1.78 -4.72
C ARG A 70 19.26 2.83 -3.96
N TRP A 71 18.11 3.23 -4.51
CA TRP A 71 17.23 4.27 -3.96
C TRP A 71 16.13 3.73 -3.04
N LEU A 72 15.82 2.43 -3.11
CA LEU A 72 14.86 1.76 -2.25
C LEU A 72 15.07 0.25 -2.30
N ASP A 73 15.19 -0.36 -1.13
CA ASP A 73 15.01 -1.79 -0.94
C ASP A 73 13.87 -2.01 0.06
N ASN A 74 12.64 -2.20 -0.44
CA ASN A 74 11.48 -2.45 0.39
C ASN A 74 11.23 -3.95 0.63
N ILE A 75 12.01 -4.83 0.01
CA ILE A 75 11.95 -6.27 0.22
C ILE A 75 12.92 -6.69 1.33
N GLN A 76 14.12 -6.12 1.35
CA GLN A 76 15.19 -6.45 2.31
C GLN A 76 15.54 -7.96 2.31
N ALA A 77 15.43 -8.62 1.17
CA ALA A 77 15.66 -10.06 1.05
C ALA A 77 17.04 -10.47 1.59
N GLY A 78 17.06 -11.49 2.45
CA GLY A 78 18.26 -11.99 3.11
C GLY A 78 18.65 -11.25 4.38
N GLN A 79 17.94 -10.20 4.78
CA GLN A 79 18.05 -9.61 6.11
C GLN A 79 17.24 -10.42 7.14
N PRO A 80 17.61 -10.40 8.43
CA PRO A 80 16.83 -11.10 9.45
C PRO A 80 15.42 -10.53 9.64
N GLY A 81 14.41 -11.36 9.44
CA GLY A 81 13.01 -11.04 9.68
C GLY A 81 12.35 -10.22 8.56
N PRO A 82 11.03 -9.99 8.64
CA PRO A 82 10.29 -9.33 7.58
C PRO A 82 10.66 -7.85 7.48
N SER A 83 10.76 -7.37 6.25
CA SER A 83 10.89 -5.95 5.95
C SER A 83 9.76 -5.14 6.62
N PRO A 84 10.05 -3.94 7.18
CA PRO A 84 9.02 -3.06 7.72
C PRO A 84 7.94 -2.66 6.70
N TRP A 85 8.23 -2.82 5.41
CA TRP A 85 7.36 -2.47 4.29
C TRP A 85 6.40 -3.59 3.90
N THR A 86 6.71 -4.85 4.21
CA THR A 86 6.01 -6.03 3.65
C THR A 86 4.84 -6.51 4.51
N ALA A 87 4.37 -5.68 5.43
CA ALA A 87 3.26 -6.00 6.34
C ALA A 87 3.46 -7.32 7.12
N GLY A 88 4.71 -7.63 7.50
CA GLY A 88 5.07 -8.83 8.24
C GLY A 88 5.30 -10.07 7.39
N LEU A 89 5.22 -9.98 6.06
CA LEU A 89 5.60 -11.06 5.16
C LEU A 89 7.12 -11.09 4.98
N ASP A 90 7.72 -12.25 5.21
CA ASP A 90 9.15 -12.50 4.98
C ASP A 90 9.31 -13.11 3.57
N VAL A 91 9.89 -12.35 2.64
CA VAL A 91 9.85 -12.59 1.18
C VAL A 91 11.20 -12.38 0.51
#